data_AF-A0A9W9X9X2-F1
#
_entry.id   AF-A0A9W9X9X2-F1
#
_cell.length_a   1.000
_cell.length_b   1.000
_cell.length_c   1.000
_cell.angle_alpha   90.00
_cell.angle_beta   90.00
_cell.angle_gamma   90.00
#
_symmetry.space_group_name_H-M   'P 1'
#
loop_
_entity.id
_entity.type
_entity.pdbx_description
1 polymer ?
#
loop_
_entity_poly.entity_id
_entity_poly.type
_entity_poly.pdbx_seq_one_letter_code
_entity_poly.pdbx_strand_id
1 'polypeptide(L)' 'MVVVEIAILETRRKLLQDIRLWLDPARGKVNVVIAIEANPAGPIITIDKYEWDQANGQPTLSHVESR' A
#
# COMPACT_ATOMS: atom_id res chain seq x y z
N MET A 1 -8.11 10.14 6.89
CA MET A 1 -8.75 9.41 5.78
C MET A 1 -7.91 8.19 5.46
N VAL A 2 -8.54 7.03 5.25
CA VAL A 2 -7.88 5.75 4.94
C VAL A 2 -8.33 5.33 3.55
N VAL A 3 -7.40 4.90 2.71
CA VAL A 3 -7.67 4.31 1.39
C VAL A 3 -7.24 2.85 1.41
N VAL A 4 -8.04 2.00 0.79
CA VAL A 4 -7.72 0.58 0.57
C VAL A 4 -7.52 0.39 -0.92
N GLU A 5 -6.34 -0.09 -1.30
CA GLU A 5 -6.04 -0.48 -2.67
C GLU A 5 -5.87 -1.99 -2.76
N ILE A 6 -6.55 -2.57 -3.74
CA ILE A 6 -6.58 -4.02 -3.95
C ILE A 6 -6.04 -4.27 -5.35
N ALA A 7 -4.91 -4.93 -5.44
CA ALA A 7 -4.27 -5.32 -6.68
C ALA A 7 -4.38 -6.83 -6.85
N ILE A 8 -5.14 -7.26 -7.86
CA ILE A 8 -5.21 -8.65 -8.29
C ILE A 8 -4.53 -8.70 -9.65
N LEU A 9 -3.53 -9.58 -9.82
CA LEU A 9 -2.73 -9.72 -11.06
C LEU A 9 -1.82 -8.52 -11.42
N GLU A 10 -1.84 -7.43 -10.68
CA GLU A 10 -0.94 -6.30 -10.94
C GLU A 10 0.45 -6.58 -10.38
N THR A 11 1.47 -6.15 -11.11
CA THR A 11 2.85 -6.26 -10.61
C THR A 11 3.02 -5.37 -9.38
N ARG A 12 3.79 -5.83 -8.39
CA ARG A 12 4.19 -5.04 -7.22
C ARG A 12 4.67 -3.63 -7.54
N ARG A 13 5.34 -3.45 -8.69
CA ARG A 13 5.80 -2.13 -9.16
C ARG A 13 4.67 -1.14 -9.42
N LYS A 14 3.55 -1.60 -10.00
CA LYS A 14 2.39 -0.76 -10.30
C LYS A 14 1.64 -0.39 -9.01
N LEU A 15 1.40 -1.39 -8.15
CA LEU A 15 0.83 -1.18 -6.82
C LEU A 15 1.63 -0.12 -6.01
N LEU A 16 2.96 -0.20 -6.01
CA LEU A 16 3.81 0.81 -5.36
C LEU A 16 3.69 2.22 -5.98
N GLN A 17 3.42 2.32 -7.27
CA GLN A 17 3.22 3.59 -7.95
C GLN A 17 1.89 4.23 -7.52
N ASP A 18 0.83 3.43 -7.43
CA ASP A 18 -0.49 3.89 -7.00
C ASP A 18 -0.48 4.30 -5.52
N ILE A 19 0.14 3.49 -4.65
CA ILE A 19 0.40 3.83 -3.23
C ILE A 19 1.07 5.20 -3.09
N ARG A 20 2.10 5.51 -3.89
CA ARG A 20 2.79 6.81 -3.88
C ARG A 20 1.91 7.95 -4.40
N LEU A 21 0.98 7.68 -5.30
CA LEU A 21 0.01 8.67 -5.74
C LEU A 21 -0.96 9.02 -4.61
N TRP A 22 -1.29 8.08 -3.73
CA TRP A 22 -2.21 8.30 -2.62
C TRP A 22 -1.55 8.88 -1.36
N LEU A 23 -0.33 8.45 -1.01
CA LEU A 23 0.36 8.90 0.20
C LEU A 23 1.04 10.25 0.02
N ASP A 24 0.34 11.32 0.40
CA ASP A 24 0.88 12.67 0.56
C ASP A 24 -0.08 13.53 1.42
N PRO A 25 0.14 13.61 2.74
CA PRO A 25 -0.71 14.39 3.64
C PRO A 25 -0.61 15.89 3.38
N ALA A 26 0.55 16.38 2.93
CA ALA A 26 0.77 17.80 2.64
C ALA A 26 -0.07 18.28 1.46
N ARG A 27 -0.49 17.35 0.58
CA ARG A 27 -1.45 17.59 -0.50
C ARG A 27 -2.89 17.18 -0.16
N GLY A 28 -3.19 16.85 1.10
CA GLY A 28 -4.53 16.49 1.54
C GLY A 28 -5.03 15.15 1.01
N LYS A 29 -4.13 14.22 0.66
CA LYS A 29 -4.49 12.90 0.11
C LYS A 29 -4.83 11.91 1.23
N VAL A 30 -3.96 10.94 1.52
CA VAL A 30 -4.14 10.01 2.65
C VAL A 30 -2.86 9.79 3.44
N ASN A 31 -3.04 9.43 4.71
CA ASN A 31 -1.95 9.12 5.62
C ASN A 31 -1.68 7.61 5.72
N VAL A 32 -2.65 6.79 5.33
CA VAL A 32 -2.56 5.31 5.40
C VAL A 32 -3.16 4.71 4.12
N VAL A 33 -2.43 3.76 3.54
CA VAL A 33 -2.87 2.89 2.45
C VAL A 33 -2.69 1.44 2.88
N ILE A 34 -3.72 0.62 2.71
CA ILE A 34 -3.63 -0.84 2.84
C ILE A 34 -3.53 -1.42 1.45
N ALA A 35 -2.47 -2.18 1.20
CA ALA A 35 -2.19 -2.83 -0.07
C ALA A 35 -2.42 -4.33 0.07
N ILE A 36 -3.24 -4.89 -0.82
CA ILE A 36 -3.48 -6.33 -0.89
C ILE A 36 -2.96 -6.82 -2.24
N GLU A 37 -1.94 -7.68 -2.21
CA GLU A 37 -1.38 -8.34 -3.38
C GLU A 37 -1.81 -9.82 -3.36
N ALA A 38 -2.52 -10.25 -4.40
CA ALA A 38 -2.92 -11.65 -4.56
C ALA A 38 -2.19 -12.28 -5.75
N ASN A 39 -1.49 -13.39 -5.51
CA ASN A 39 -0.89 -14.18 -6.57
C ASN A 39 -1.98 -15.02 -7.26
N PRO A 40 -2.28 -14.81 -8.55
CA PRO A 40 -3.28 -15.62 -9.26
C PRO A 40 -2.86 -17.09 -9.46
N ALA A 41 -1.56 -17.40 -9.36
CA ALA A 41 -1.00 -18.73 -9.64
C ALA A 41 -0.82 -19.59 -8.38
N GLY A 42 -1.18 -19.10 -7.20
CA GLY A 42 -1.06 -19.84 -5.93
C GLY A 42 -1.89 -19.20 -4.82
N PRO A 43 -1.99 -19.80 -3.62
CA PRO A 43 -2.85 -19.29 -2.57
C PRO A 43 -2.34 -18.02 -1.88
N ILE A 44 -1.23 -17.44 -2.36
CA ILE A 44 -0.50 -16.38 -1.63
C ILE A 44 -1.24 -15.04 -1.72
N ILE A 45 -1.72 -14.56 -0.58
CA ILE A 45 -2.23 -13.21 -0.38
C ILE A 45 -1.27 -12.49 0.58
N THR A 46 -0.78 -11.33 0.17
CA THR A 46 0.04 -10.44 1.00
C THR A 46 -0.75 -9.18 1.34
N ILE A 47 -0.79 -8.84 2.62
CA ILE A 47 -1.39 -7.61 3.13
C ILE A 47 -0.28 -6.76 3.75
N ASP A 48 -0.10 -5.57 3.20
CA ASP A 48 0.89 -4.60 3.61
C ASP A 48 0.22 -3.26 3.97
N LYS A 49 0.70 -2.61 5.04
CA LYS A 49 0.27 -1.26 5.41
C LYS A 49 1.38 -0.27 5.07
N TYR A 50 1.01 0.79 4.35
CA TYR A 50 1.85 1.94 4.11
C TYR A 50 1.30 3.14 4.87
N GLU A 51 2.12 3.75 5.71
CA GLU A 51 1.73 4.88 6.55
C GLU A 51 2.71 6.03 6.41
N TRP A 52 2.21 7.24 6.17
CA TRP A 52 3.06 8.41 6.01
C TRP A 52 3.69 8.81 7.33
N ASP A 53 5.02 8.74 7.40
CA ASP A 53 5.77 9.27 8.53
C ASP A 53 5.95 10.77 8.37
N GLN A 54 5.23 11.53 9.19
CA GLN A 54 5.29 12.98 9.23
C GLN A 54 6.67 13.51 9.65
N ALA A 55 7.41 12.77 10.48
CA ALA A 55 8.73 13.18 10.96
C ALA A 55 9.81 13.01 9.88
N ASN A 56 9.72 11.92 9.10
CA ASN A 56 10.71 11.59 8.08
C ASN A 56 10.31 12.03 6.65
N GLY A 57 9.05 12.44 6.46
CA GLY A 57 8.53 12.89 5.17
C GLY A 57 8.49 11.77 4.11
N GLN A 58 8.33 10.52 4.54
CA GLN A 58 8.33 9.34 3.67
C GLN A 58 7.32 8.29 4.16
N PRO A 59 6.80 7.43 3.27
CA PRO A 59 5.96 6.32 3.68
C PRO A 59 6.79 5.22 4.37
N THR A 60 6.28 4.74 5.50
CA THR A 60 6.76 3.56 6.22
C THR A 60 5.93 2.35 5.82
N LEU A 61 6.56 1.18 5.73
CA LEU A 61 5.92 -0.09 5.38
C LEU A 61 5.88 -0.99 6.62
N SER A 62 4.72 -1.57 6.88
CA SER A 62 4.54 -2.65 7.85
C SER A 62 3.84 -3.83 7.19
N HIS A 63 4.46 -5.00 7.25
CA HIS A 63 3.81 -6.24 6.81
C HIS A 63 2.75 -6.66 7.83
N VAL A 64 1.56 -7.01 7.36
CA VAL A 64 0.43 -7.40 8.23
C VAL A 64 0.25 -8.91 8.21
N GLU A 65 0.07 -9.51 7.03
CA GLU A 65 -0.22 -10.93 6.90
C GLU A 65 0.22 -11.46 5.53
N SER A 66 0.64 -12.74 5.53
CA SER A 66 0.81 -13.55 4.32
C SER A 66 0.17 -14.93 4.53
N ARG A 67 -0.75 -15.31 3.65
CA ARG A 67 -1.55 -16.56 3.69
C ARG A 67 -1.48 -17.26 2.36
#